data_AF-A0AAV7CUD7-F1
#
_entry.id   AF-A0AAV7CUD7-F1
#
_cell.length_a   1.000
_cell.length_b   1.000
_cell.length_c   1.000
_cell.angle_alpha   90.00
_cell.angle_beta   90.00
_cell.angle_gamma   90.00
#
_symmetry.space_group_name_H-M   'P 1'
#
loop_
_entity.id
_entity.type
_entity.pdbx_description
1 polymer ?
#
loop_
_entity_poly.entity_id
_entity_poly.type
_entity_poly.pdbx_seq_one_letter_code
_entity_poly.pdbx_strand_id
1 'polypeptide(L)'
;MNSSLLLSVLALCLGAANSQSNAKTCASCHSTAGLCTQKTGYVTCSCTSGYVGNGVNCTPIASCTTDTCCSQGYYWDNRVGYKVCTDINECADSTTNKCVFTSTCVDKKGIYLCGSTKNISCNGTICAFDEDCVSFENSAECEDPCFDYQELNGTTRLSTINSTGVFTTDRYNFGWFRYIGSGLRIQEGCVGPVKCGSAEPFTLNSSHPAIGEGIVMMNLLANTVSGCTAAGTIPVKACPGGYYVYKFSGSLKSEVYCTGKYRSSVLIYQY
;
A
#
# COMPACT_ATOMS: atom_id res chain seq x y z
N MET A 1 -3.31 -29.68 50.76
CA MET A 1 -3.20 -30.49 49.52
C MET A 1 -4.51 -30.34 48.76
N ASN A 2 -4.51 -29.56 47.69
CA ASN A 2 -5.24 -29.84 46.46
C ASN A 2 -4.79 -28.83 45.41
N SER A 3 -4.09 -29.39 44.43
CA SER A 3 -3.46 -28.76 43.29
C SER A 3 -4.53 -28.51 42.23
N SER A 4 -4.83 -27.24 41.94
CA SER A 4 -5.59 -26.87 40.76
C SER A 4 -4.60 -26.30 39.74
N LEU A 5 -4.24 -27.15 38.78
CA LEU A 5 -3.37 -26.85 37.65
C LEU A 5 -3.80 -25.56 36.95
N LEU A 6 -2.90 -24.59 36.88
CA LEU A 6 -2.91 -23.58 35.83
C LEU A 6 -2.81 -24.30 34.48
N LEU A 7 -3.89 -24.34 33.70
CA LEU A 7 -3.78 -24.54 32.26
C LEU A 7 -3.30 -23.20 31.67
N SER A 8 -1.99 -23.00 31.69
CA SER A 8 -1.34 -22.04 30.81
C SER A 8 -1.54 -22.55 29.38
N VAL A 9 -2.55 -22.04 28.68
CA VAL A 9 -2.59 -22.12 27.22
C VAL A 9 -1.42 -21.27 26.76
N LEU A 10 -0.28 -21.93 26.61
CA LEU A 10 0.81 -21.47 25.78
C LEU A 10 0.23 -21.47 24.36
N ALA A 11 -0.41 -20.37 23.99
CA ALA A 11 -0.58 -20.02 22.59
C ALA A 11 0.84 -19.84 22.07
N LEU A 12 1.45 -20.95 21.64
CA LEU A 12 2.57 -20.93 20.73
C LEU A 12 2.09 -20.06 19.57
N CYS A 13 2.56 -18.83 19.54
CA CYS A 13 2.63 -18.03 18.33
C CYS A 13 3.55 -18.79 17.37
N LEU A 14 3.04 -19.87 16.79
CA LEU A 14 3.46 -20.36 15.50
C LEU A 14 3.01 -19.29 14.53
N GLY A 15 3.79 -18.21 14.48
CA GLY A 15 3.63 -17.13 13.53
C GLY A 15 3.94 -17.69 12.14
N ALA A 16 3.00 -18.46 11.58
CA ALA A 16 2.92 -18.60 10.15
C ALA A 16 2.72 -17.18 9.64
N ALA A 17 3.75 -16.62 9.00
CA ALA A 17 3.65 -15.35 8.32
C ALA A 17 2.76 -15.53 7.08
N ASN A 18 1.47 -15.68 7.33
CA ASN A 18 0.45 -15.76 6.29
C ASN A 18 -0.04 -14.34 6.05
N SER A 19 0.30 -13.81 4.87
CA SER A 19 -0.30 -12.56 4.42
C SER A 19 -1.81 -12.71 4.32
N GLN A 20 -2.52 -11.59 4.47
CA GLN A 20 -3.96 -11.55 4.50
C GLN A 20 -4.47 -10.74 3.32
N SER A 21 -5.60 -11.16 2.76
CA SER A 21 -6.29 -10.41 1.71
C SER A 21 -7.63 -9.92 2.23
N ASN A 22 -7.96 -8.66 1.98
CA ASN A 22 -9.31 -8.16 2.21
C ASN A 22 -10.20 -8.52 1.01
N ALA A 23 -11.46 -8.86 1.28
CA ALA A 23 -12.43 -9.17 0.25
C ALA A 23 -13.84 -8.74 0.66
N LYS A 24 -14.77 -8.70 -0.28
CA LYS A 24 -16.14 -8.26 -0.01
C LYS A 24 -16.92 -9.29 0.82
N THR A 25 -16.78 -10.58 0.50
CA THR A 25 -17.49 -11.66 1.17
C THR A 25 -16.60 -12.89 1.32
N CYS A 26 -16.96 -13.83 2.21
CA CYS A 26 -16.22 -15.08 2.39
C CYS A 26 -16.15 -15.96 1.14
N ALA A 27 -17.04 -15.74 0.16
CA ALA A 27 -17.01 -16.48 -1.10
C ALA A 27 -15.73 -16.22 -1.91
N SER A 28 -15.01 -15.13 -1.62
CA SER A 28 -13.71 -14.82 -2.23
C SER A 28 -12.52 -15.47 -1.52
N CYS A 29 -12.69 -16.01 -0.31
CA CYS A 29 -11.62 -16.74 0.37
C CYS A 29 -11.50 -18.16 -0.19
N HIS A 30 -10.34 -18.79 -0.01
CA HIS A 30 -10.16 -20.19 -0.40
C HIS A 30 -11.22 -21.07 0.30
N SER A 31 -11.95 -21.89 -0.48
CA SER A 31 -13.16 -22.57 0.00
C SER A 31 -12.94 -23.56 1.15
N THR A 32 -11.81 -24.29 1.15
CA THR A 32 -11.50 -25.32 2.15
C THR A 32 -10.32 -24.99 3.06
N ALA A 33 -9.31 -24.30 2.54
CA ALA A 33 -8.09 -23.91 3.25
C ALA A 33 -8.03 -22.43 3.64
N GLY A 34 -9.10 -21.66 3.40
CA GLY A 34 -9.19 -20.25 3.77
C GLY A 34 -10.01 -20.05 5.04
N LEU A 35 -9.41 -19.40 6.04
CA LEU A 35 -10.10 -18.84 7.18
C LEU A 35 -10.68 -17.49 6.80
N CYS A 36 -12.01 -17.36 6.88
CA CYS A 36 -12.71 -16.09 6.67
C CYS A 36 -13.01 -15.41 8.02
N THR A 37 -12.48 -14.21 8.21
CA THR A 37 -12.75 -13.37 9.39
C THR A 37 -13.67 -12.20 9.01
N GLN A 38 -14.82 -12.11 9.66
CA GLN A 38 -15.78 -11.03 9.42
C GLN A 38 -15.25 -9.69 9.95
N LYS A 39 -15.44 -8.63 9.16
CA LYS A 39 -15.23 -7.23 9.52
C LYS A 39 -16.49 -6.44 9.16
N THR A 40 -16.59 -5.20 9.63
CA THR A 40 -17.74 -4.36 9.32
C THR A 40 -17.73 -4.00 7.82
N GLY A 41 -18.60 -4.65 7.04
CA GLY A 41 -18.80 -4.37 5.61
C GLY A 41 -17.88 -5.11 4.63
N TYR A 42 -16.90 -5.87 5.12
CA TYR A 42 -15.95 -6.68 4.34
C TYR A 42 -15.44 -7.88 5.16
N VAL A 43 -14.58 -8.71 4.59
CA VAL A 43 -13.94 -9.84 5.28
C VAL A 43 -12.43 -9.83 5.05
N THR A 44 -11.71 -10.50 5.93
CA THR A 44 -10.28 -10.79 5.76
C THR A 44 -10.09 -12.29 5.59
N CYS A 45 -9.38 -12.68 4.53
CA CYS A 45 -9.01 -14.06 4.22
C CYS A 45 -7.57 -14.34 4.68
N SER A 46 -7.36 -15.47 5.36
CA SER A 46 -6.03 -16.00 5.70
C SER A 46 -6.01 -17.53 5.52
N CYS A 47 -4.86 -18.16 5.31
CA CYS A 47 -4.81 -19.61 5.18
C CYS A 47 -4.91 -20.34 6.53
N THR A 48 -5.56 -21.50 6.55
CA THR A 48 -5.63 -22.38 7.74
C THR A 48 -4.29 -23.04 8.02
N SER A 49 -4.14 -23.62 9.23
CA SER A 49 -2.93 -24.35 9.60
C SER A 49 -2.61 -25.48 8.60
N GLY A 50 -1.33 -25.61 8.23
CA GLY A 50 -0.88 -26.55 7.20
C GLY A 50 -0.83 -25.97 5.78
N TYR A 51 -1.29 -24.74 5.59
CA TYR A 51 -1.30 -24.03 4.32
C TYR A 51 -0.59 -22.67 4.39
N VAL A 52 -0.04 -22.25 3.26
CA VAL A 52 0.59 -20.94 3.05
C VAL A 52 -0.05 -20.21 1.87
N GLY A 53 0.04 -18.89 1.87
CA GLY A 53 -0.50 -18.03 0.83
C GLY A 53 -1.17 -16.77 1.40
N ASN A 54 -2.09 -16.20 0.65
CA ASN A 54 -2.72 -14.91 0.97
C ASN A 54 -4.17 -15.05 1.49
N GLY A 55 -4.62 -16.27 1.78
CA GLY A 55 -5.98 -16.60 2.23
C GLY A 55 -7.03 -16.75 1.14
N VAL A 56 -6.80 -16.15 -0.03
CA VAL A 56 -7.60 -16.36 -1.25
C VAL A 56 -7.06 -17.56 -2.02
N ASN A 57 -5.73 -17.62 -2.16
CA ASN A 57 -4.99 -18.75 -2.69
C ASN A 57 -4.17 -19.35 -1.54
N CYS A 58 -4.43 -20.63 -1.26
CA CYS A 58 -3.78 -21.36 -0.17
C CYS A 58 -3.21 -22.66 -0.72
N THR A 59 -1.90 -22.86 -0.51
CA THR A 59 -1.15 -24.02 -0.98
C THR A 59 -0.73 -24.85 0.23
N PRO A 60 -0.88 -26.19 0.21
CA PRO A 60 -0.36 -27.03 1.27
C PRO A 60 1.16 -26.85 1.45
N ILE A 61 1.62 -26.72 2.69
CA ILE A 61 3.05 -26.61 3.02
C ILE A 61 3.85 -27.79 2.47
N ALA A 62 3.28 -29.00 2.51
CA ALA A 62 3.93 -30.22 2.04
C ALA A 62 4.23 -30.20 0.53
N SER A 63 3.41 -29.52 -0.27
CA SER A 63 3.57 -29.40 -1.72
C SER A 63 4.40 -28.20 -2.15
N CYS A 64 4.77 -27.30 -1.23
CA CYS A 64 5.49 -26.09 -1.60
C CYS A 64 6.99 -26.34 -1.84
N THR A 65 7.50 -25.81 -2.95
CA THR A 65 8.90 -25.96 -3.37
C THR A 65 9.59 -24.64 -3.73
N THR A 66 8.84 -23.55 -3.94
CA THR A 66 9.34 -22.26 -4.46
C THR A 66 8.67 -21.07 -3.79
N ASP A 67 9.28 -19.88 -3.94
CA ASP A 67 8.79 -18.61 -3.35
C ASP A 67 7.37 -18.24 -3.76
N THR A 68 6.87 -18.75 -4.89
CA THR A 68 5.51 -18.52 -5.40
C THR A 68 4.40 -18.99 -4.44
N CYS A 69 4.71 -19.84 -3.45
CA CYS A 69 3.77 -20.19 -2.40
C CYS A 69 3.55 -19.08 -1.38
N CYS A 70 4.53 -18.18 -1.27
CA CYS A 70 4.53 -17.10 -0.32
C CYS A 70 3.93 -15.84 -0.94
N SER A 71 3.39 -14.99 -0.08
CA SER A 71 2.90 -13.69 -0.52
C SER A 71 4.06 -12.74 -0.78
N GLN A 72 3.80 -11.67 -1.52
CA GLN A 72 4.80 -10.64 -1.78
C GLN A 72 5.41 -10.09 -0.47
N GLY A 73 6.74 -9.98 -0.45
CA GLY A 73 7.54 -9.62 0.74
C GLY A 73 8.02 -10.83 1.55
N TYR A 74 7.78 -12.06 1.08
CA TYR A 74 8.23 -13.29 1.74
C TYR A 74 8.90 -14.24 0.76
N TYR A 75 9.91 -14.97 1.23
CA TYR A 75 10.54 -16.07 0.51
C TYR A 75 10.21 -17.41 1.17
N TRP A 76 10.32 -18.50 0.41
CA TRP A 76 10.09 -19.84 0.91
C TRP A 76 11.35 -20.41 1.54
N ASP A 77 11.32 -20.58 2.86
CA ASP A 77 12.36 -21.30 3.58
C ASP A 77 12.05 -22.79 3.61
N ASN A 78 12.90 -23.60 2.96
CA ASN A 78 12.73 -25.05 2.86
C ASN A 78 13.77 -25.83 3.67
N ARG A 79 14.34 -25.23 4.72
CA ARG A 79 15.28 -25.93 5.61
C ARG A 79 14.56 -27.08 6.35
N VAL A 80 15.27 -28.18 6.57
CA VAL A 80 14.71 -29.37 7.23
C VAL A 80 14.18 -29.00 8.61
N GLY A 81 12.89 -29.25 8.86
CA GLY A 81 12.21 -28.89 10.11
C GLY A 81 11.70 -27.45 10.19
N TYR A 82 11.90 -26.63 9.15
CA TYR A 82 11.57 -25.21 9.13
C TYR A 82 11.01 -24.79 7.76
N LYS A 83 9.90 -25.42 7.35
CA LYS A 83 9.17 -25.10 6.10
C LYS A 83 8.19 -23.95 6.32
N VAL A 84 8.59 -22.72 6.00
CA VAL A 84 7.78 -21.52 6.30
C VAL A 84 8.09 -20.36 5.35
N CYS A 85 7.09 -19.51 5.10
CA CYS A 85 7.31 -18.21 4.47
C CYS A 85 8.03 -17.29 5.45
N THR A 86 9.24 -16.87 5.11
CA THR A 86 10.06 -16.00 5.93
C THR A 86 10.12 -14.62 5.31
N ASP A 87 10.10 -13.61 6.16
CA ASP A 87 10.18 -12.20 5.80
C ASP A 87 11.42 -11.92 4.96
N ILE A 88 11.26 -11.23 3.83
CA ILE A 88 12.40 -10.72 3.08
C ILE A 88 12.77 -9.39 3.74
N ASN A 89 14.01 -9.25 4.21
CA ASN A 89 14.50 -7.94 4.63
C ASN A 89 14.97 -7.18 3.39
N GLU A 90 14.06 -6.44 2.76
CA GLU A 90 14.39 -5.73 1.52
C GLU A 90 15.36 -4.57 1.73
N CYS A 91 15.52 -4.08 2.98
CA CYS A 91 16.48 -3.04 3.30
C CYS A 91 17.94 -3.55 3.31
N ALA A 92 18.15 -4.86 3.48
CA ALA A 92 19.48 -5.46 3.54
C ALA A 92 20.13 -5.69 2.16
N ASP A 93 19.34 -5.65 1.09
CA ASP A 93 19.79 -5.93 -0.28
C ASP A 93 19.46 -4.75 -1.21
N SER A 94 20.49 -4.15 -1.79
CA SER A 94 20.38 -2.99 -2.71
C SER A 94 19.61 -3.29 -3.99
N THR A 95 19.48 -4.55 -4.39
CA THR A 95 18.68 -4.95 -5.57
C THR A 95 17.17 -4.95 -5.27
N THR A 96 16.79 -5.10 -4.01
CA THR A 96 15.38 -5.13 -3.58
C THR A 96 14.94 -3.82 -2.93
N ASN A 97 15.89 -3.04 -2.40
CA ASN A 97 15.66 -1.75 -1.78
C ASN A 97 15.38 -0.67 -2.84
N LYS A 98 14.11 -0.25 -2.94
CA LYS A 98 13.68 0.85 -3.84
C LYS A 98 13.74 2.23 -3.17
N CYS A 99 14.24 2.33 -1.94
CA CYS A 99 14.41 3.61 -1.28
C CYS A 99 15.59 4.37 -1.91
N VAL A 100 15.54 5.69 -1.81
CA VAL A 100 16.68 6.52 -2.17
C VAL A 100 17.81 6.21 -1.20
N PHE A 101 19.03 5.98 -1.68
CA PHE A 101 20.11 5.47 -0.82
C PHE A 101 20.47 6.42 0.35
N THR A 102 20.19 7.72 0.20
CA THR A 102 20.35 8.72 1.27
C THR A 102 19.13 8.86 2.18
N SER A 103 18.02 8.21 1.86
CA SER A 103 16.82 8.12 2.68
C SER A 103 16.87 6.89 3.60
N THR A 104 16.08 6.91 4.67
CA THR A 104 15.98 5.77 5.57
C THR A 104 15.20 4.61 4.93
N CYS A 105 15.59 3.37 5.23
CA CYS A 105 14.83 2.17 4.91
C CYS A 105 14.46 1.47 6.22
N VAL A 106 13.19 1.11 6.37
CA VAL A 106 12.70 0.41 7.57
C VAL A 106 12.00 -0.87 7.18
N ASP A 107 12.64 -2.00 7.48
CA ASP A 107 12.12 -3.35 7.28
C ASP A 107 10.91 -3.62 8.20
N LYS A 108 9.90 -4.30 7.64
CA LYS A 108 8.66 -4.71 8.32
C LYS A 108 8.21 -6.06 7.75
N LYS A 109 7.40 -6.77 8.53
CA LYS A 109 6.85 -8.05 8.07
C LYS A 109 6.05 -7.92 6.77
N GLY A 110 6.59 -8.49 5.71
CA GLY A 110 6.04 -8.57 4.35
C GLY A 110 6.08 -7.27 3.57
N ILE A 111 6.85 -6.26 4.02
CA ILE A 111 7.02 -4.97 3.33
C ILE A 111 8.15 -4.15 3.98
N TYR A 112 8.75 -3.22 3.26
CA TYR A 112 9.62 -2.20 3.82
C TYR A 112 9.07 -0.80 3.55
N LEU A 113 9.50 0.18 4.34
CA LEU A 113 9.08 1.57 4.20
C LEU A 113 10.27 2.47 3.90
N CYS A 114 10.10 3.36 2.93
CA CYS A 114 11.09 4.37 2.61
C CYS A 114 10.83 5.67 3.38
N GLY A 115 11.92 6.29 3.83
CA GLY A 115 11.89 7.59 4.46
C GLY A 115 11.50 8.71 3.51
N SER A 116 11.28 9.89 4.09
CA SER A 116 11.12 11.12 3.30
C SER A 116 12.45 11.47 2.61
N THR A 117 12.34 11.96 1.39
CA THR A 117 13.45 12.51 0.59
C THR A 117 13.47 14.03 0.58
N LYS A 118 12.56 14.67 1.33
CA LYS A 118 12.54 16.11 1.45
C LYS A 118 13.70 16.58 2.33
N ASN A 119 14.45 17.57 1.84
CA ASN A 119 15.58 18.19 2.56
C ASN A 119 16.69 17.19 2.96
N ILE A 120 16.85 16.09 2.22
CA ILE A 120 17.99 15.18 2.40
C ILE A 120 19.09 15.50 1.38
N SER A 121 20.33 15.12 1.69
CA SER A 121 21.44 15.22 0.73
C SER A 121 21.22 14.27 -0.45
N CYS A 122 21.25 14.81 -1.66
CA CYS A 122 21.22 14.12 -2.93
C CYS A 122 22.60 14.34 -3.59
N ASN A 123 23.52 13.39 -3.44
CA ASN A 123 24.89 13.49 -3.94
C ASN A 123 25.61 14.83 -3.61
N GLY A 124 25.44 15.34 -2.38
CA GLY A 124 26.09 16.56 -1.90
C GLY A 124 25.31 17.85 -2.07
N THR A 125 24.13 17.82 -2.70
CA THR A 125 23.22 18.98 -2.80
C THR A 125 21.87 18.67 -2.15
N ILE A 126 21.04 19.68 -1.96
CA ILE A 126 19.63 19.51 -1.57
C ILE A 126 18.81 19.89 -2.79
N CYS A 127 17.86 19.03 -3.18
CA CYS A 127 17.02 19.28 -4.34
C CYS A 127 16.18 20.55 -4.19
N ALA A 128 15.83 21.17 -5.32
CA ALA A 128 14.95 22.32 -5.31
C ALA A 128 13.58 21.98 -4.69
N PHE A 129 12.81 23.01 -4.34
CA PHE A 129 11.52 22.83 -3.66
C PHE A 129 10.48 22.06 -4.51
N ASP A 130 10.70 21.96 -5.82
CA ASP A 130 9.87 21.27 -6.79
C ASP A 130 10.53 20.02 -7.39
N GLU A 131 11.74 19.67 -6.96
CA GLU A 131 12.46 18.46 -7.36
C GLU A 131 12.52 17.46 -6.21
N ASP A 132 12.73 16.20 -6.57
CA ASP A 132 12.90 15.13 -5.61
C ASP A 132 14.21 14.38 -5.87
N CYS A 133 14.82 13.89 -4.79
CA CYS A 133 15.99 13.04 -4.93
C CYS A 133 15.54 11.64 -5.39
N VAL A 134 16.10 11.15 -6.50
CA VAL A 134 15.82 9.82 -7.05
C VAL A 134 17.12 9.03 -7.18
N SER A 135 17.04 7.70 -7.02
CA SER A 135 18.21 6.82 -7.22
C SER A 135 18.40 6.51 -8.69
N PHE A 136 19.62 6.67 -9.19
CA PHE A 136 20.00 6.28 -10.55
C PHE A 136 21.27 5.41 -10.50
N GLU A 137 21.11 4.13 -10.83
CA GLU A 137 22.15 3.10 -10.70
C GLU A 137 22.83 3.08 -9.31
N ASN A 138 23.96 3.78 -9.16
CA ASN A 138 24.75 3.89 -7.93
C ASN A 138 24.89 5.35 -7.42
N SER A 139 24.09 6.27 -7.96
CA SER A 139 24.08 7.69 -7.63
C SER A 139 22.66 8.14 -7.27
N ALA A 140 22.51 9.41 -6.87
CA ALA A 140 21.22 10.04 -6.72
C ALA A 140 21.27 11.44 -7.29
N GLU A 141 20.19 11.79 -7.97
CA GLU A 141 20.07 13.03 -8.73
C GLU A 141 18.75 13.70 -8.38
N CYS A 142 18.73 15.03 -8.47
CA CYS A 142 17.52 15.81 -8.25
C CYS A 142 16.77 15.88 -9.55
N GLU A 143 15.56 15.34 -9.56
CA GLU A 143 14.72 15.26 -10.75
C GLU A 143 13.35 15.84 -10.48
N ASP A 144 12.75 16.42 -11.52
CA ASP A 144 11.37 16.86 -11.46
C ASP A 144 10.45 15.63 -11.66
N PRO A 145 9.63 15.25 -10.66
CA PRO A 145 8.77 14.07 -10.73
C PRO A 145 7.65 14.18 -11.77
N CYS A 146 7.48 15.33 -12.42
CA CYS A 146 6.63 15.49 -13.59
C CYS A 146 7.21 14.85 -14.86
N PHE A 147 8.48 14.46 -14.87
CA PHE A 147 9.10 13.78 -16.01
C PHE A 147 9.50 12.32 -15.71
N ASP A 148 9.61 11.94 -14.44
CA ASP A 148 9.86 10.56 -14.02
C ASP A 148 8.75 10.06 -13.07
N TYR A 149 7.82 9.30 -13.63
CA TYR A 149 6.73 8.68 -12.88
C TYR A 149 6.25 7.39 -13.54
N GLN A 150 5.60 6.55 -12.74
CA GLN A 150 4.88 5.37 -13.19
C GLN A 150 3.37 5.65 -13.27
N GLU A 151 2.64 4.89 -14.08
CA GLU A 151 1.20 5.06 -14.23
C GLU A 151 0.41 4.09 -13.34
N LEU A 152 -0.63 4.61 -12.69
CA LEU A 152 -1.63 3.82 -11.97
C LEU A 152 -3.00 3.94 -12.64
N ASN A 153 -3.67 2.81 -12.83
CA ASN A 153 -5.04 2.79 -13.35
C ASN A 153 -6.00 3.39 -12.32
N GLY A 154 -6.48 4.61 -12.55
CA GLY A 154 -7.42 5.28 -11.66
C GLY A 154 -8.88 4.90 -11.88
N THR A 155 -9.23 4.14 -12.93
CA THR A 155 -10.61 3.72 -13.20
C THR A 155 -11.12 2.70 -12.17
N THR A 156 -10.26 1.77 -11.76
CA THR A 156 -10.61 0.69 -10.82
C THR A 156 -10.68 1.16 -9.36
N ARG A 157 -10.43 2.44 -9.10
CA ARG A 157 -10.39 3.02 -7.75
C ARG A 157 -11.19 4.31 -7.59
N LEU A 158 -12.18 4.52 -8.47
CA LEU A 158 -13.06 5.70 -8.40
C LEU A 158 -13.81 5.79 -7.07
N SER A 159 -13.93 7.00 -6.53
CA SER A 159 -14.70 7.29 -5.30
C SER A 159 -16.18 6.88 -5.39
N THR A 160 -16.72 6.79 -6.60
CA THR A 160 -18.12 6.42 -6.85
C THR A 160 -18.37 4.91 -6.86
N ILE A 161 -17.35 4.08 -7.04
CA ILE A 161 -17.53 2.62 -7.14
C ILE A 161 -17.46 1.94 -5.77
N ASN A 162 -18.30 0.94 -5.57
CA ASN A 162 -18.25 0.07 -4.40
C ASN A 162 -17.20 -1.02 -4.60
N SER A 163 -16.53 -1.41 -3.52
CA SER A 163 -15.56 -2.51 -3.57
C SER A 163 -16.27 -3.85 -3.69
N THR A 164 -15.76 -4.70 -4.58
CA THR A 164 -16.28 -6.04 -4.87
C THR A 164 -15.14 -7.04 -4.95
N GLY A 165 -15.44 -8.34 -4.81
CA GLY A 165 -14.44 -9.40 -4.92
C GLY A 165 -13.30 -9.27 -3.91
N VAL A 166 -12.09 -9.61 -4.34
CA VAL A 166 -10.85 -9.41 -3.58
C VAL A 166 -10.39 -7.97 -3.76
N PHE A 167 -10.06 -7.31 -2.65
CA PHE A 167 -9.65 -5.91 -2.67
C PHE A 167 -8.20 -5.77 -3.10
N THR A 168 -7.92 -4.72 -3.86
CA THR A 168 -6.58 -4.39 -4.31
C THR A 168 -5.84 -3.58 -3.25
N THR A 169 -4.54 -3.36 -3.45
CA THR A 169 -3.74 -2.55 -2.53
C THR A 169 -2.64 -1.80 -3.27
N ASP A 170 -2.36 -0.57 -2.81
CA ASP A 170 -1.25 0.26 -3.27
C ASP A 170 -0.02 0.14 -2.33
N ARG A 171 -0.04 -0.79 -1.37
CA ARG A 171 0.97 -0.88 -0.30
C ARG A 171 2.39 -1.19 -0.78
N TYR A 172 2.52 -1.72 -1.99
CA TYR A 172 3.79 -2.12 -2.61
C TYR A 172 4.28 -1.11 -3.66
N ASN A 173 3.63 0.06 -3.76
CA ASN A 173 4.06 1.13 -4.65
C ASN A 173 5.18 1.94 -4.00
N PHE A 174 6.24 2.19 -4.78
CA PHE A 174 7.41 2.97 -4.38
C PHE A 174 7.80 3.92 -5.52
N GLY A 175 8.04 5.19 -5.21
CA GLY A 175 8.37 6.22 -6.19
C GLY A 175 7.17 7.08 -6.59
N TRP A 176 7.33 7.86 -7.65
CA TRP A 176 6.31 8.78 -8.16
C TRP A 176 5.33 8.10 -9.10
N PHE A 177 4.05 8.40 -8.93
CA PHE A 177 2.99 7.86 -9.77
C PHE A 177 2.01 8.93 -10.24
N ARG A 178 1.48 8.73 -11.45
CA ARG A 178 0.38 9.49 -12.05
C ARG A 178 -0.83 8.58 -12.22
N TYR A 179 -2.02 9.08 -11.92
CA TYR A 179 -3.26 8.37 -12.24
C TYR A 179 -3.70 8.59 -13.68
N ILE A 180 -4.09 7.50 -14.35
CA ILE A 180 -4.63 7.49 -15.72
C ILE A 180 -6.03 6.87 -15.78
N GLY A 181 -6.70 7.03 -16.92
CA GLY A 181 -8.05 6.50 -17.14
C GLY A 181 -9.14 7.48 -16.69
N SER A 182 -10.19 6.99 -16.05
CA SER A 182 -11.36 7.81 -15.69
C SER A 182 -11.25 8.49 -14.32
N GLY A 183 -10.36 8.01 -13.44
CA GLY A 183 -9.96 8.66 -12.21
C GLY A 183 -8.55 9.22 -12.39
N LEU A 184 -8.38 10.54 -12.27
CA LEU A 184 -7.17 11.22 -12.76
C LEU A 184 -6.33 11.85 -11.64
N ARG A 185 -6.85 11.82 -10.41
CA ARG A 185 -6.23 12.39 -9.21
C ARG A 185 -6.78 11.71 -7.97
N ILE A 186 -6.07 11.78 -6.85
CA ILE A 186 -6.61 11.28 -5.57
C ILE A 186 -7.88 12.06 -5.24
N GLN A 187 -8.91 11.40 -4.73
CA GLN A 187 -10.14 12.06 -4.35
C GLN A 187 -9.91 12.97 -3.15
N GLU A 188 -10.46 14.18 -3.19
CA GLU A 188 -10.50 15.10 -2.05
C GLU A 188 -11.74 14.85 -1.20
N GLY A 189 -11.59 14.96 0.11
CA GLY A 189 -12.66 14.82 1.07
C GLY A 189 -13.02 13.37 1.39
N CYS A 190 -13.99 13.23 2.28
CA CYS A 190 -14.44 11.94 2.79
C CYS A 190 -15.36 11.23 1.79
N VAL A 191 -15.12 9.93 1.56
CA VAL A 191 -15.94 9.07 0.67
C VAL A 191 -16.61 7.90 1.40
N GLY A 192 -16.13 7.57 2.60
CA GLY A 192 -16.61 6.44 3.40
C GLY A 192 -15.93 5.10 3.07
N PRO A 193 -16.21 4.06 3.87
CA PRO A 193 -15.54 2.75 3.77
C PRO A 193 -16.07 1.92 2.58
N VAL A 194 -15.34 0.86 2.26
CA VAL A 194 -15.68 -0.17 1.26
C VAL A 194 -15.98 0.42 -0.13
N LYS A 195 -15.15 1.38 -0.51
CA LYS A 195 -15.15 2.11 -1.78
C LYS A 195 -13.83 1.91 -2.52
N CYS A 196 -13.82 2.25 -3.80
CA CYS A 196 -12.59 2.35 -4.61
C CYS A 196 -11.84 1.03 -4.79
N GLY A 197 -12.48 -0.13 -4.57
CA GLY A 197 -11.81 -1.42 -4.61
C GLY A 197 -11.03 -1.78 -3.35
N SER A 198 -11.24 -1.05 -2.24
CA SER A 198 -10.57 -1.23 -0.96
C SER A 198 -11.54 -1.29 0.23
N ALA A 199 -11.05 -1.59 1.43
CA ALA A 199 -11.85 -1.62 2.66
C ALA A 199 -11.94 -0.24 3.33
N GLU A 200 -10.81 0.42 3.52
CA GLU A 200 -10.69 1.72 4.18
C GLU A 200 -9.74 2.61 3.36
N PRO A 201 -10.17 3.05 2.16
CA PRO A 201 -9.28 3.71 1.23
C PRO A 201 -8.80 5.08 1.74
N PHE A 202 -7.71 5.56 1.15
CA PHE A 202 -7.17 6.89 1.43
C PHE A 202 -7.74 7.96 0.49
N THR A 203 -7.96 9.16 1.03
CA THR A 203 -8.31 10.39 0.30
C THR A 203 -7.49 11.58 0.81
N LEU A 204 -7.50 12.71 0.10
CA LEU A 204 -6.85 13.94 0.56
C LEU A 204 -7.78 14.74 1.46
N ASN A 205 -7.24 15.33 2.52
CA ASN A 205 -7.97 16.18 3.45
C ASN A 205 -8.07 17.66 2.99
N SER A 206 -7.51 18.00 1.83
CA SER A 206 -7.46 19.37 1.33
C SER A 206 -7.38 19.38 -0.20
N SER A 207 -7.53 20.56 -0.80
CA SER A 207 -7.41 20.73 -2.25
C SER A 207 -5.98 20.50 -2.73
N HIS A 208 -5.83 19.92 -3.92
CA HIS A 208 -4.52 19.69 -4.54
C HIS A 208 -3.73 20.99 -4.70
N PRO A 209 -2.39 20.92 -4.73
CA PRO A 209 -1.56 22.09 -4.96
C PRO A 209 -1.82 22.74 -6.32
N ALA A 210 -1.57 24.04 -6.41
CA ALA A 210 -1.55 24.75 -7.68
C ALA A 210 -0.22 24.52 -8.43
N ILE A 211 -0.23 24.75 -9.74
CA ILE A 211 1.01 24.75 -10.54
C ILE A 211 1.95 25.82 -9.98
N GLY A 212 3.21 25.45 -9.74
CA GLY A 212 4.24 26.35 -9.21
C GLY A 212 4.44 26.28 -7.69
N GLU A 213 3.60 25.55 -6.95
CA GLU A 213 3.78 25.36 -5.49
C GLU A 213 4.85 24.30 -5.13
N GLY A 214 5.43 23.63 -6.13
CA GLY A 214 6.43 22.58 -5.96
C GLY A 214 5.86 21.31 -5.32
N ILE A 215 6.67 20.62 -4.52
CA ILE A 215 6.26 19.38 -3.85
C ILE A 215 5.66 19.71 -2.47
N VAL A 216 4.35 19.46 -2.35
CA VAL A 216 3.56 19.75 -1.16
C VAL A 216 3.24 18.45 -0.41
N MET A 217 3.51 18.44 0.90
CA MET A 217 3.10 17.35 1.79
C MET A 217 1.62 17.51 2.13
N MET A 218 0.76 16.71 1.51
CA MET A 218 -0.68 16.78 1.73
C MET A 218 -1.14 15.81 2.81
N ASN A 219 -2.04 16.25 3.67
CA ASN A 219 -2.67 15.41 4.69
C ASN A 219 -3.65 14.41 4.07
N LEU A 220 -3.56 13.15 4.49
CA LEU A 220 -4.46 12.08 4.09
C LEU A 220 -5.58 11.85 5.11
N LEU A 221 -6.68 11.28 4.63
CA LEU A 221 -7.76 10.70 5.40
C LEU A 221 -7.82 9.19 5.14
N ALA A 222 -7.97 8.40 6.18
CA ALA A 222 -8.41 7.00 6.09
C ALA A 222 -9.93 6.97 6.22
N ASN A 223 -10.60 6.35 5.26
CA ASN A 223 -12.05 6.30 5.19
C ASN A 223 -12.56 5.05 5.88
N THR A 224 -12.70 5.12 7.21
CA THR A 224 -13.08 3.98 8.05
C THR A 224 -14.59 3.83 8.19
N VAL A 225 -15.03 2.71 8.77
CA VAL A 225 -16.44 2.47 9.08
C VAL A 225 -17.04 3.43 10.11
N SER A 226 -16.22 4.05 10.96
CA SER A 226 -16.65 5.07 11.91
C SER A 226 -16.50 6.50 11.38
N GLY A 227 -16.14 6.67 10.11
CA GLY A 227 -15.92 7.96 9.47
C GLY A 227 -14.47 8.20 9.07
N CYS A 228 -14.18 9.41 8.60
CA CYS A 228 -12.84 9.77 8.11
C CYS A 228 -11.92 10.21 9.24
N THR A 229 -10.75 9.57 9.35
CA THR A 229 -9.73 9.89 10.35
C THR A 229 -8.44 10.31 9.67
N ALA A 230 -7.63 11.17 10.31
CA ALA A 230 -6.32 11.56 9.79
C ALA A 230 -5.41 10.32 9.55
N ALA A 231 -4.68 10.30 8.43
CA ALA A 231 -3.95 9.12 7.97
C ALA A 231 -2.55 9.42 7.39
N GLY A 232 -1.78 10.26 8.10
CA GLY A 232 -0.44 10.65 7.65
C GLY A 232 -0.46 11.62 6.48
N THR A 233 0.60 11.61 5.68
CA THR A 233 0.80 12.58 4.58
C THR A 233 1.37 11.92 3.34
N ILE A 234 1.11 12.51 2.18
CA ILE A 234 1.68 12.11 0.89
C ILE A 234 2.30 13.32 0.18
N PRO A 235 3.50 13.21 -0.41
CA PRO A 235 4.04 14.25 -1.30
C PRO A 235 3.25 14.31 -2.61
N VAL A 236 2.85 15.51 -3.02
CA VAL A 236 2.07 15.76 -4.24
C VAL A 236 2.67 16.94 -5.00
N LYS A 237 2.79 16.82 -6.32
CA LYS A 237 3.17 17.92 -7.21
C LYS A 237 2.14 18.09 -8.33
N ALA A 238 1.81 19.34 -8.64
CA ALA A 238 1.02 19.71 -9.81
C ALA A 238 1.94 19.93 -11.01
N CYS A 239 1.68 19.24 -12.12
CA CYS A 239 2.56 19.22 -13.28
C CYS A 239 2.05 20.08 -14.45
N PRO A 240 2.98 20.65 -15.25
CA PRO A 240 2.64 21.19 -16.56
C PRO A 240 1.86 20.15 -17.39
N GLY A 241 0.74 20.53 -17.98
CA GLY A 241 -0.18 19.59 -18.65
C GLY A 241 -1.38 19.17 -17.80
N GLY A 242 -1.53 19.73 -16.59
CA GLY A 242 -2.78 19.67 -15.82
C GLY A 242 -3.04 18.32 -15.14
N TYR A 243 -1.98 17.62 -14.74
CA TYR A 243 -2.06 16.39 -13.95
C TYR A 243 -1.24 16.50 -12.67
N TYR A 244 -1.38 15.48 -11.81
CA TYR A 244 -0.70 15.41 -10.54
C TYR A 244 0.11 14.13 -10.43
N VAL A 245 1.25 14.22 -9.76
CA VAL A 245 2.07 13.08 -9.37
C VAL A 245 2.12 12.97 -7.84
N TYR A 246 2.20 11.73 -7.36
CA TYR A 246 2.15 11.38 -5.94
C TYR A 246 3.28 10.43 -5.61
N LYS A 247 4.00 10.68 -4.52
CA LYS A 247 5.11 9.80 -4.10
C LYS A 247 4.64 8.76 -3.10
N PHE A 248 4.86 7.49 -3.41
CA PHE A 248 4.58 6.37 -2.54
C PHE A 248 5.87 5.84 -1.91
N SER A 249 5.80 5.47 -0.64
CA SER A 249 6.95 5.01 0.15
C SER A 249 6.68 3.65 0.83
N GLY A 250 5.77 2.87 0.26
CA GLY A 250 5.22 1.67 0.90
C GLY A 250 4.15 1.99 1.96
N SER A 251 3.35 0.98 2.33
CA SER A 251 2.34 1.11 3.39
C SER A 251 2.17 -0.17 4.21
N LEU A 252 1.90 0.00 5.50
CA LEU A 252 1.47 -1.10 6.38
C LEU A 252 -0.03 -1.40 6.24
N LYS A 253 -0.77 -0.54 5.56
CA LYS A 253 -2.20 -0.70 5.29
C LYS A 253 -2.38 -1.29 3.90
N SER A 254 -3.11 -2.40 3.81
CA SER A 254 -3.46 -3.04 2.55
C SER A 254 -4.63 -2.33 1.88
N GLU A 255 -4.45 -1.04 1.61
CA GLU A 255 -5.50 -0.16 1.07
C GLU A 255 -5.04 0.52 -0.21
N VAL A 256 -5.99 1.11 -0.93
CA VAL A 256 -5.75 1.96 -2.11
C VAL A 256 -6.01 3.42 -1.81
N TYR A 257 -5.55 4.29 -2.69
CA TYR A 257 -5.95 5.69 -2.71
C TYR A 257 -7.10 5.86 -3.70
N CYS A 258 -8.25 6.32 -3.21
CA CYS A 258 -9.40 6.59 -4.05
C CYS A 258 -9.08 7.67 -5.07
N THR A 259 -9.62 7.54 -6.28
CA THR A 259 -9.50 8.54 -7.33
C THR A 259 -10.79 9.30 -7.56
N GLY A 260 -10.65 10.56 -7.94
CA GLY A 260 -11.71 11.41 -8.43
C GLY A 260 -11.49 11.82 -9.87
N LYS A 261 -12.54 12.37 -10.48
CA LYS A 261 -12.41 13.13 -11.73
C LYS A 261 -11.86 14.52 -11.44
N TYR A 262 -11.37 15.21 -12.48
CA TYR A 262 -11.21 16.67 -12.38
C TYR A 262 -12.57 17.28 -12.08
N ARG A 263 -12.66 18.13 -11.05
CA ARG A 263 -13.81 19.00 -10.93
C ARG A 263 -13.68 20.00 -12.07
N SER A 264 -14.59 19.95 -13.05
CA SER A 264 -14.73 21.07 -13.98
C SER A 264 -15.21 22.26 -13.15
N SER A 265 -14.29 23.15 -12.78
CA SER A 265 -14.65 24.46 -12.24
C SER A 265 -14.95 25.42 -13.39
N VAL A 266 -15.97 25.10 -14.21
CA VAL A 266 -16.63 26.06 -15.10
C VAL A 266 -18.09 25.63 -15.29
N LEU A 267 -18.97 26.05 -14.39
CA LEU A 267 -20.32 26.38 -14.81
C LEU A 267 -20.23 27.80 -15.37
N ILE A 268 -20.22 27.88 -16.70
CA ILE A 268 -20.43 29.12 -17.44
C ILE A 268 -21.76 29.68 -16.94
N TYR A 269 -21.75 30.90 -16.39
CA TYR A 269 -22.98 31.66 -16.17
C TYR A 269 -23.69 31.79 -17.52
N GLN A 270 -24.81 31.09 -17.70
CA GLN A 270 -25.74 31.40 -18.77
C GLN A 270 -26.54 32.64 -18.32
N TYR A 271 -26.33 33.75 -19.02
CA TYR A 271 -27.28 34.84 -19.13
C TYR A 271 -28.17 34.59 -20.34
#